data_AF-A0A418GEC9-F1
#
_entry.id   AF-A0A418GEC9-F1
#
_cell.length_a   1.000
_cell.length_b   1.000
_cell.length_c   1.000
_cell.angle_alpha   90.00
_cell.angle_beta   90.00
_cell.angle_gamma   90.00
#
_symmetry.space_group_name_H-M   'P 1'
#
loop_
_entity.id
_entity.type
_entity.pdbx_description
1 polymer ?
#
loop_
_entity_poly.entity_id
_entity_poly.type
_entity_poly.pdbx_seq_one_letter_code
_entity_poly.pdbx_strand_id
1 'polypeptide(L)'
;PQRVEQLALTSEADVRGRTGFESADYPQGRWLREAWEVAQSVPTKAVVEAGFKGVEIREELTRRRIAAVAGWKEQRCPKPE
;
A
#
# COMPACT_ATOMS: atom_id res chain seq x y z
N PRO A 1 8.55 7.41 3.77
CA PRO A 1 8.46 5.93 3.81
C PRO A 1 8.04 5.40 5.18
N GLN A 2 8.69 5.85 6.25
CA GLN A 2 8.50 5.41 7.64
C GLN A 2 7.07 5.59 8.17
N ARG A 3 6.34 6.59 7.64
CA ARG A 3 4.97 6.90 8.05
C ARG A 3 3.96 5.78 7.81
N VAL A 4 4.22 4.88 6.85
CA VAL A 4 3.31 3.75 6.58
C VAL A 4 3.34 2.76 7.73
N GLU A 5 4.54 2.43 8.22
CA GLU A 5 4.69 1.53 9.37
C GLU A 5 4.06 2.13 10.63
N GLN A 6 4.31 3.42 10.87
CA GLN A 6 3.72 4.14 11.99
C GLN A 6 2.19 4.15 11.92
N LEU A 7 1.61 4.36 10.73
CA LEU A 7 0.16 4.35 10.55
C LEU A 7 -0.44 2.96 10.81
N ALA A 8 0.22 1.91 10.36
CA ALA A 8 -0.22 0.54 10.63
C ALA A 8 -0.19 0.23 12.14
N LEU A 9 0.89 0.61 12.84
CA LEU A 9 1.05 0.44 14.27
C LEU A 9 0.04 1.24 15.09
N THR A 10 -0.15 2.52 14.79
CA THR A 10 -1.07 3.36 15.57
C THR A 10 -2.52 2.94 15.39
N SER A 11 -2.89 2.49 14.18
CA SER A 11 -4.25 2.00 13.91
C SER A 11 -4.53 0.67 14.61
N GLU A 12 -3.55 -0.24 14.67
CA GLU A 12 -3.65 -1.48 15.43
C GLU A 12 -3.76 -1.21 16.95
N ALA A 13 -2.98 -0.24 17.45
CA ALA A 13 -3.05 0.20 18.84
C ALA A 13 -4.42 0.82 19.19
N ASP A 14 -5.05 1.59 18.28
CA ASP A 14 -6.41 2.15 18.50
C ASP A 14 -7.46 1.05 18.69
N VAL A 15 -7.43 0.01 17.84
CA VAL A 15 -8.37 -1.11 17.95
C VAL A 15 -8.17 -1.85 19.27
N ARG A 16 -6.91 -2.16 19.62
CA ARG A 16 -6.60 -2.93 20.84
C ARG A 16 -6.70 -2.12 22.13
N GLY A 17 -6.73 -0.80 22.05
CA GLY A 17 -6.92 0.08 23.21
C GLY A 17 -8.35 0.09 23.75
N ARG A 18 -9.30 -0.50 23.03
CA ARG A 18 -10.71 -0.59 23.45
C ARG A 18 -10.91 -1.81 24.35
N THR A 19 -11.61 -1.65 25.46
CA THR A 19 -11.93 -2.74 26.39
C THR A 19 -12.60 -3.90 25.64
N GLY A 20 -12.05 -5.11 25.80
CA GLY A 20 -12.53 -6.32 25.15
C GLY A 20 -11.97 -6.57 23.75
N PHE A 21 -11.07 -5.72 23.23
CA PHE A 21 -10.41 -5.85 21.94
C PHE A 21 -8.89 -6.03 22.04
N GLU A 22 -8.36 -6.29 23.24
CA GLU A 22 -6.92 -6.33 23.52
C GLU A 22 -6.17 -7.35 22.64
N SER A 23 -6.87 -8.42 22.23
CA SER A 23 -6.36 -9.48 21.34
C SER A 23 -6.99 -9.47 19.93
N ALA A 24 -7.68 -8.40 19.55
CA ALA A 24 -8.30 -8.31 18.23
C ALA A 24 -7.22 -8.41 17.14
N ASP A 25 -7.45 -9.29 16.16
CA ASP A 25 -6.63 -9.30 14.95
C ASP A 25 -6.91 -8.02 14.15
N TYR A 26 -5.84 -7.46 13.58
CA TYR A 26 -5.90 -6.24 12.78
C TYR A 26 -5.21 -6.49 11.42
N PRO A 27 -5.84 -7.27 10.53
CA PRO A 27 -5.26 -7.62 9.23
C PRO A 27 -4.99 -6.41 8.34
N GLN A 28 -5.72 -5.30 8.55
CA GLN A 28 -5.56 -4.04 7.82
C GLN A 28 -4.15 -3.47 7.94
N GLY A 29 -3.50 -3.64 9.09
CA GLY A 29 -2.11 -3.24 9.27
C GLY A 29 -1.14 -4.06 8.41
N ARG A 30 -1.38 -5.36 8.23
CA ARG A 30 -0.58 -6.21 7.33
C ARG A 30 -0.82 -5.84 5.88
N TRP A 31 -2.08 -5.65 5.49
CA TRP A 31 -2.47 -5.21 4.15
C TRP A 31 -1.84 -3.89 3.75
N LEU A 32 -1.82 -2.91 4.66
CA LEU A 32 -1.19 -1.61 4.39
C LEU A 32 0.31 -1.74 4.10
N ARG A 33 1.02 -2.60 4.84
CA ARG A 33 2.46 -2.88 4.64
C ARG A 33 2.69 -3.59 3.30
N GLU A 34 1.96 -4.66 3.04
CA GLU A 34 2.03 -5.42 1.77
C GLU A 34 1.75 -4.50 0.55
N ALA A 35 0.68 -3.69 0.59
CA ALA A 35 0.36 -2.74 -0.47
C ALA A 35 1.46 -1.71 -0.69
N TRP A 36 2.10 -1.24 0.38
CA TRP A 36 3.20 -0.30 0.30
C TRP A 36 4.45 -0.92 -0.34
N GLU A 37 4.77 -2.16 -0.01
CA GLU A 37 5.86 -2.91 -0.68
C GLU A 37 5.60 -3.05 -2.18
N VAL A 38 4.36 -3.38 -2.58
CA VAL A 38 3.95 -3.43 -3.99
C VAL A 38 4.10 -2.07 -4.69
N ALA A 39 3.72 -0.97 -4.04
CA ALA A 39 3.92 0.36 -4.60
C ALA A 39 5.41 0.72 -4.72
N GLN A 40 6.25 0.30 -3.78
CA GLN A 40 7.69 0.55 -3.83
C GLN A 40 8.41 -0.29 -4.87
N SER A 41 7.91 -1.48 -5.21
CA SER A 41 8.53 -2.36 -6.19
C SER A 41 8.46 -1.83 -7.63
N VAL A 42 7.59 -0.85 -7.91
CA VAL A 42 7.50 -0.21 -9.23
C VAL A 42 8.76 0.61 -9.52
N PRO A 43 9.58 0.21 -10.51
CA PRO A 43 10.88 0.82 -10.74
C PRO A 43 10.74 2.12 -11.52
N THR A 44 11.27 3.22 -10.97
CA THR A 44 11.34 4.52 -11.67
C THR A 44 12.11 4.42 -12.99
N LYS A 45 13.12 3.55 -13.07
CA LYS A 45 13.92 3.34 -14.29
C LYS A 45 13.04 2.93 -15.48
N ALA A 46 12.08 2.04 -15.28
CA ALA A 46 11.17 1.60 -16.34
C ALA A 46 10.20 2.71 -16.81
N VAL A 47 9.97 3.75 -16.00
CA VAL A 47 9.19 4.92 -16.41
C VAL A 47 10.03 5.82 -17.32
N VAL A 48 11.30 6.05 -16.95
CA VAL A 48 12.24 6.81 -17.77
C VAL A 48 12.54 6.13 -19.09
N GLU A 49 12.77 4.81 -19.08
CA GLU A 49 13.01 4.00 -20.29
C GLU A 49 11.78 3.96 -21.22
N ALA A 50 10.58 4.15 -20.67
CA ALA A 50 9.35 4.29 -21.47
C ALA A 50 9.18 5.68 -22.09
N GLY A 51 10.14 6.60 -21.89
CA GLY A 51 10.20 7.89 -22.59
C GLY A 51 9.58 9.09 -21.86
N PHE A 52 9.02 8.89 -20.66
CA PHE A 52 8.45 9.97 -19.84
C PHE A 52 9.53 10.92 -19.31
N LYS A 53 9.25 12.23 -19.27
CA LYS A 53 10.24 13.26 -18.90
C LYS A 53 9.70 14.27 -17.89
N GLY A 54 10.59 14.80 -17.05
CA GLY A 54 10.27 15.87 -16.11
C GLY A 54 9.11 15.50 -15.17
N VAL A 55 8.05 16.32 -15.18
CA VAL A 55 6.86 16.12 -14.34
C VAL A 55 6.11 14.82 -14.64
N GLU A 56 6.13 14.38 -15.90
CA GLU A 56 5.40 13.20 -16.36
C GLU A 56 5.92 11.91 -15.72
N ILE A 57 7.20 11.88 -15.31
CA ILE A 57 7.79 10.73 -14.60
C ILE A 57 7.02 10.47 -13.30
N ARG A 58 6.67 11.53 -12.55
CA ARG A 58 5.96 11.40 -11.28
C ARG A 58 4.54 10.91 -11.50
N GLU A 59 3.86 11.44 -12.51
CA GLU A 59 2.49 11.08 -12.85
C GLU A 59 2.40 9.63 -13.30
N GLU A 60 3.29 9.22 -14.21
CA GLU A 60 3.32 7.85 -14.70
C GLU A 60 3.76 6.86 -13.61
N LEU A 61 4.75 7.21 -12.79
CA LEU A 61 5.13 6.37 -11.65
C LEU A 61 3.96 6.19 -10.69
N THR A 62 3.18 7.24 -10.45
CA THR A 62 1.97 7.17 -9.62
C THR A 62 0.92 6.26 -10.26
N ARG A 63 0.67 6.41 -11.57
CA ARG A 63 -0.27 5.56 -12.32
C ARG A 63 0.11 4.08 -12.25
N ARG A 64 1.39 3.75 -12.46
CA ARG A 64 1.90 2.36 -12.39
C ARG A 64 1.81 1.79 -10.99
N ARG A 65 2.09 2.58 -9.95
CA ARG A 65 1.90 2.17 -8.54
C ARG A 65 0.44 1.87 -8.22
N ILE A 66 -0.48 2.72 -8.65
CA ILE A 66 -1.92 2.50 -8.49
C ILE A 66 -2.33 1.18 -9.16
N ALA A 67 -1.89 0.95 -10.41
CA ALA A 67 -2.19 -0.28 -11.12
C ALA A 67 -1.62 -1.52 -10.42
N ALA A 68 -0.38 -1.47 -9.94
CA ALA A 68 0.25 -2.57 -9.21
C ALA A 68 -0.51 -2.90 -7.91
N VAL A 69 -0.87 -1.87 -7.12
CA VAL A 69 -1.65 -2.05 -5.89
C VAL A 69 -3.06 -2.54 -6.17
N ALA A 70 -3.69 -2.10 -7.27
CA ALA A 70 -5.01 -2.60 -7.67
C ALA A 70 -4.96 -4.10 -8.01
N GLY A 71 -3.96 -4.54 -8.77
CA GLY A 71 -3.75 -5.96 -9.07
C GLY A 71 -3.47 -6.80 -7.81
N TRP A 72 -2.65 -6.28 -6.89
CA TRP A 72 -2.43 -6.92 -5.58
C TRP A 72 -3.74 -7.03 -4.78
N LYS A 73 -4.55 -5.96 -4.75
CA LYS A 73 -5.83 -5.94 -4.03
C LYS A 73 -6.80 -6.98 -4.56
N GLU A 74 -6.90 -7.15 -5.88
CA GLU A 74 -7.78 -8.16 -6.49
C GLU A 74 -7.39 -9.59 -6.11
N GLN A 75 -6.09 -9.87 -5.99
CA GLN A 75 -5.58 -11.18 -5.58
C GLN A 75 -5.79 -11.43 -4.07
N ARG A 76 -5.69 -10.38 -3.25
CA ARG A 76 -5.68 -10.50 -1.78
C ARG A 76 -7.06 -10.35 -1.14
N CYS A 77 -7.93 -9.55 -1.74
CA CYS A 77 -9.28 -9.25 -1.28
C CYS A 77 -10.26 -9.55 -2.42
N PRO A 78 -10.71 -10.83 -2.57
CA PRO A 78 -11.78 -11.12 -3.52
C PRO A 78 -12.99 -10.25 -3.18
N LYS A 79 -13.61 -9.66 -4.21
CA LYS A 79 -14.81 -8.85 -4.02
C LYS A 79 -15.86 -9.73 -3.34
N PRO A 80 -16.54 -9.25 -2.29
CA PRO A 80 -17.75 -9.92 -1.84
C PRO A 80 -18.71 -9.98 -3.03
N GLU A 81 -19.36 -11.14 -3.20
CA GLU A 81 -20.44 -11.32 -4.18
C GLU A 81 -21.57 -10.30 -3.97
#